data_AF-A0A838UNI3-F1
#
_entry.id   AF-A0A838UNI3-F1
#
_cell.length_a   1.000
_cell.length_b   1.000
_cell.length_c   1.000
_cell.angle_alpha   90.00
_cell.angle_beta   90.00
_cell.angle_gamma   90.00
#
_symmetry.space_group_name_H-M   'P 1'
#
loop_
_entity.id
_entity.type
_entity.pdbx_description
1 polymer ?
#
loop_
_entity_poly.entity_id
_entity_poly.type
_entity_poly.pdbx_seq_one_letter_code
_entity_poly.pdbx_strand_id
1 'polypeptide(L)'
;VHNVGHAGLLFAALATGDLDALHTAMDDRFHEPYRAEIFPQMPDLIAAAVAAGAYGACLSGGGSAILALVTEQAQPVAEALQATALALQLDGRTMVIDFDRDGAQIYQDAVAPPALSFACGAGHRFTDLRRTDYRCPTCAAPLDVDLGTTGVNTTAGAWRRIFDERLRSFAPEDRSGVWRYRELLLPLPGIAPVARPEGGTNLYPAGRMHGAVGHAKIGDFAGVDHLWIKHEGENPTGSFKDRGMTMGVSVAKWLGATAVACASTGNTSASMAAYAAQAGMRALVLLPAGKVAAGKLGQAIAYGAEIRHIAGDFDRAMADVERLCLDEGIYLLNSLNPFRILGQQSLAYELAQQLGWEMPDWIALPAGNLGNTSALGAGLLRAFQLGLISRVPRIAAIQAAGANPFYQSYLDGFATFQAVQAHTIATAINIGNPVSFPRARAVITATNGIVAQVSDDEILLAKAVIDRAGLGCEPASAASVAGVRQLVLAGTIRPDERVVCVLTGNVLKDPDAIPLARAAAESAAHSEATATIYRERGGDGQDAPIPEKREMDAPFAREEVR
;
A
#
# COMPACT_ATOMS: atom_id res chain seq x y z
N VAL A 1 -52.09 -1.63 15.65
CA VAL A 1 -53.17 -0.60 15.51
C VAL A 1 -52.76 0.71 16.16
N HIS A 2 -52.34 0.71 17.43
CA HIS A 2 -51.92 1.93 18.15
C HIS A 2 -50.85 2.77 17.41
N ASN A 3 -49.63 2.25 17.20
CA ASN A 3 -48.56 3.00 16.52
C ASN A 3 -48.90 3.39 15.07
N VAL A 4 -49.69 2.57 14.36
CA VAL A 4 -50.15 2.89 12.99
C VAL A 4 -51.16 4.05 13.00
N GLY A 5 -52.07 4.08 14.00
CA GLY A 5 -52.99 5.19 14.21
C GLY A 5 -52.27 6.47 14.63
N HIS A 6 -51.22 6.35 15.45
CA HIS A 6 -50.40 7.47 15.90
C HIS A 6 -49.51 8.02 14.77
N ALA A 7 -49.01 7.18 13.86
CA ALA A 7 -48.39 7.64 12.63
C ALA A 7 -49.39 8.45 11.77
N GLY A 8 -50.63 7.98 11.65
CA GLY A 8 -51.71 8.75 11.00
C GLY A 8 -52.00 10.08 11.70
N LEU A 9 -52.02 10.09 13.04
CA LEU A 9 -52.18 11.30 13.85
C LEU A 9 -51.02 12.27 13.68
N LEU A 10 -49.79 11.78 13.56
CA LEU A 10 -48.60 12.59 13.31
C LEU A 10 -48.72 13.31 11.97
N PHE A 11 -49.10 12.59 10.90
CA PHE A 11 -49.32 13.22 9.60
C PHE A 11 -50.47 14.23 9.62
N ALA A 12 -51.56 13.92 10.32
CA ALA A 12 -52.69 14.84 10.46
C ALA A 12 -52.29 16.12 11.20
N ALA A 13 -51.64 15.98 12.36
CA ALA A 13 -51.13 17.09 13.17
C ALA A 13 -50.21 18.02 12.38
N LEU A 14 -49.24 17.45 11.63
CA LEU A 14 -48.33 18.21 10.79
C LEU A 14 -49.05 18.89 9.60
N ALA A 15 -50.02 18.22 8.99
CA ALA A 15 -50.78 18.75 7.86
C ALA A 15 -51.73 19.90 8.26
N THR A 16 -52.29 19.85 9.48
CA THR A 16 -53.22 20.87 9.99
C THR A 16 -52.56 21.94 10.83
N GLY A 17 -51.29 21.78 11.18
CA GLY A 17 -50.58 22.66 12.13
C GLY A 17 -51.08 22.52 13.56
N ASP A 18 -51.68 21.38 13.91
CA ASP A 18 -52.14 21.07 15.28
C ASP A 18 -50.96 20.54 16.10
N LEU A 19 -50.19 21.45 16.68
CA LEU A 19 -48.98 21.10 17.41
C LEU A 19 -49.27 20.38 18.74
N ASP A 20 -50.43 20.62 19.35
CA ASP A 20 -50.82 19.98 20.61
C ASP A 20 -51.04 18.46 20.42
N ALA A 21 -51.44 18.04 19.22
CA ALA A 21 -51.58 16.64 18.88
C ALA A 21 -50.25 15.91 18.70
N LEU A 22 -49.11 16.61 18.55
CA LEU A 22 -47.79 15.99 18.33
C LEU A 22 -47.33 15.14 19.52
N HIS A 23 -47.59 15.59 20.76
CA HIS A 23 -47.23 14.84 21.96
C HIS A 23 -47.87 13.46 21.96
N THR A 24 -49.18 13.42 21.65
CA THR A 24 -49.93 12.17 21.57
C THR A 24 -49.48 11.35 20.38
N ALA A 25 -49.22 11.98 19.23
CA ALA A 25 -48.79 11.30 18.01
C ALA A 25 -47.41 10.62 18.14
N MET A 26 -46.55 11.12 19.02
CA MET A 26 -45.19 10.62 19.24
C MET A 26 -45.10 9.59 20.38
N ASP A 27 -46.20 9.24 21.05
CA ASP A 27 -46.25 8.14 22.05
C ASP A 27 -45.97 6.78 21.36
N ASP A 28 -44.80 6.19 21.62
CA ASP A 28 -44.43 4.85 21.13
C ASP A 28 -44.56 3.80 22.23
N ARG A 29 -45.56 2.92 22.09
CA ARG A 29 -45.78 1.82 23.04
C ARG A 29 -45.10 0.50 22.69
N PHE A 30 -44.24 0.50 21.69
CA PHE A 30 -43.57 -0.70 21.19
C PHE A 30 -42.05 -0.59 21.25
N HIS A 31 -41.45 0.39 20.57
CA HIS A 31 -39.98 0.45 20.49
C HIS A 31 -39.37 1.10 21.72
N GLU A 32 -39.97 2.16 22.25
CA GLU A 32 -39.44 2.85 23.42
C GLU A 32 -39.44 1.97 24.69
N PRO A 33 -40.51 1.23 25.05
CA PRO A 33 -40.46 0.30 26.17
C PRO A 33 -39.38 -0.78 26.02
N TYR A 34 -39.22 -1.33 24.81
CA TYR A 34 -38.14 -2.28 24.52
C TYR A 34 -36.75 -1.64 24.65
N ARG A 35 -36.61 -0.37 24.23
CA ARG A 35 -35.34 0.37 24.28
C ARG A 35 -34.98 0.85 25.67
N ALA A 36 -35.94 1.08 26.55
CA ALA A 36 -35.72 1.43 27.94
C ALA A 36 -34.90 0.36 28.70
N GLU A 37 -34.91 -0.91 28.25
CA GLU A 37 -34.04 -1.96 28.82
C GLU A 37 -32.56 -1.74 28.50
N ILE A 38 -32.25 -1.06 27.40
CA ILE A 38 -30.88 -0.83 26.89
C ILE A 38 -30.40 0.59 27.20
N PHE A 39 -31.31 1.56 27.18
CA PHE A 39 -31.06 2.97 27.49
C PHE A 39 -32.07 3.46 28.54
N PRO A 40 -31.87 3.08 29.82
CA PRO A 40 -32.86 3.30 30.89
C PRO A 40 -33.10 4.77 31.23
N GLN A 41 -32.18 5.66 30.86
CA GLN A 41 -32.27 7.11 31.05
C GLN A 41 -33.16 7.82 30.02
N MET A 42 -33.56 7.11 28.95
CA MET A 42 -34.36 7.65 27.85
C MET A 42 -35.67 8.33 28.32
N PRO A 43 -36.49 7.74 29.21
CA PRO A 43 -37.75 8.37 29.62
C PRO A 43 -37.54 9.72 30.32
N ASP A 44 -36.48 9.85 31.12
CA ASP A 44 -36.15 11.09 31.82
C ASP A 44 -35.76 12.20 30.84
N LEU A 45 -35.04 11.88 29.76
CA LEU A 45 -34.68 12.82 28.71
C LEU A 45 -35.90 13.28 27.90
N ILE A 46 -36.80 12.35 27.55
CA ILE A 46 -38.05 12.68 26.85
C ILE A 46 -38.92 13.59 27.73
N ALA A 47 -39.06 13.26 29.02
CA ALA A 47 -39.82 14.07 29.96
C ALA A 47 -39.22 15.47 30.14
N ALA A 48 -37.89 15.58 30.21
CA ALA A 48 -37.20 16.87 30.30
C ALA A 48 -37.45 17.74 29.06
N ALA A 49 -37.45 17.16 27.86
CA ALA A 49 -37.73 17.90 26.63
C ALA A 49 -39.16 18.49 26.63
N VAL A 50 -40.15 17.67 27.00
CA VAL A 50 -41.56 18.09 27.07
C VAL A 50 -41.76 19.15 28.15
N ALA A 51 -41.18 18.96 29.34
CA ALA A 51 -41.24 19.94 30.43
C ALA A 51 -40.62 21.30 30.05
N ALA A 52 -39.63 21.29 29.16
CA ALA A 52 -38.98 22.49 28.65
C ALA A 52 -39.70 23.15 27.46
N GLY A 53 -40.85 22.60 27.03
CA GLY A 53 -41.70 23.22 26.00
C GLY A 53 -41.66 22.53 24.63
N ALA A 54 -41.14 21.30 24.52
CA ALA A 54 -41.31 20.52 23.30
C ALA A 54 -42.77 20.09 23.11
N TYR A 55 -43.31 20.26 21.89
CA TYR A 55 -44.65 19.81 21.52
C TYR A 55 -44.75 18.29 21.40
N GLY A 56 -43.61 17.61 21.24
CA GLY A 56 -43.49 16.15 21.27
C GLY A 56 -42.02 15.76 21.28
N ALA A 57 -41.70 14.64 21.93
CA ALA A 57 -40.35 14.10 21.95
C ALA A 57 -40.40 12.56 21.94
N CYS A 58 -39.46 11.93 21.26
CA CYS A 58 -39.37 10.48 21.16
C CYS A 58 -37.93 10.03 20.89
N LEU A 59 -37.68 8.73 21.00
CA LEU A 59 -36.47 8.09 20.50
C LEU A 59 -36.40 8.20 18.97
N SER A 60 -35.22 8.50 18.44
CA SER A 60 -34.96 8.62 17.01
C SER A 60 -33.94 7.58 16.52
N GLY A 61 -34.39 6.68 15.66
CA GLY A 61 -33.56 5.65 15.04
C GLY A 61 -33.18 4.48 15.96
N GLY A 62 -32.07 3.81 15.64
CA GLY A 62 -31.61 2.60 16.33
C GLY A 62 -30.60 2.83 17.47
N GLY A 63 -30.28 4.07 17.80
CA GLY A 63 -29.27 4.45 18.80
C GLY A 63 -29.89 5.06 20.07
N SER A 64 -29.15 5.97 20.71
CA SER A 64 -29.55 6.70 21.94
C SER A 64 -29.95 8.15 21.68
N ALA A 65 -30.40 8.47 20.46
CA ALA A 65 -30.75 9.82 20.06
C ALA A 65 -32.21 10.14 20.43
N ILE A 66 -32.44 11.29 21.06
CA ILE A 66 -33.78 11.83 21.32
C ILE A 66 -34.08 12.94 20.32
N LEU A 67 -35.24 12.87 19.68
CA LEU A 67 -35.79 13.93 18.84
C LEU A 67 -36.85 14.68 19.63
N ALA A 68 -36.78 16.02 19.65
CA ALA A 68 -37.80 16.89 20.22
C ALA A 68 -38.27 17.90 19.18
N LEU A 69 -39.57 18.05 19.03
CA LEU A 69 -40.19 19.01 18.11
C LEU A 69 -40.55 20.29 18.85
N VAL A 70 -40.06 21.40 18.32
CA VAL A 70 -40.18 22.76 18.89
C VAL A 70 -40.47 23.74 17.77
N THR A 71 -41.04 24.89 18.11
CA THR A 71 -41.13 26.03 17.19
C THR A 71 -39.95 26.98 17.44
N GLU A 72 -40.19 28.19 17.93
CA GLU A 72 -39.18 29.25 18.08
C GLU A 72 -38.31 29.10 19.35
N GLN A 73 -38.65 28.16 20.24
CA GLN A 73 -38.01 27.98 21.55
C GLN A 73 -37.16 26.70 21.64
N ALA A 74 -36.25 26.49 20.69
CA ALA A 74 -35.39 25.30 20.68
C ALA A 74 -34.30 25.31 21.76
N GLN A 75 -33.78 26.50 22.09
CA GLN A 75 -32.65 26.65 23.00
C GLN A 75 -32.95 26.20 24.44
N PRO A 76 -34.10 26.57 25.07
CA PRO A 76 -34.46 26.07 26.40
C PRO A 76 -34.61 24.55 26.47
N VAL A 77 -35.15 23.93 25.41
CA VAL A 77 -35.31 22.47 25.32
C VAL A 77 -33.95 21.78 25.19
N ALA A 78 -33.05 22.33 24.37
CA ALA A 78 -31.68 21.82 24.25
C ALA A 78 -30.91 21.92 25.58
N GLU A 79 -31.01 23.04 26.28
CA GLU A 79 -30.38 23.23 27.60
C GLU A 79 -30.93 22.25 28.65
N ALA A 80 -32.25 22.02 28.67
CA ALA A 80 -32.88 21.06 29.58
C ALA A 80 -32.43 19.62 29.31
N LEU A 81 -32.33 19.23 28.04
CA LEU A 81 -31.80 17.92 27.63
C LEU A 81 -30.34 17.76 28.04
N GLN A 82 -29.50 18.76 27.81
CA GLN A 82 -28.08 18.72 28.18
C GLN A 82 -27.89 18.66 29.70
N ALA A 83 -28.66 19.45 30.46
CA ALA A 83 -28.62 19.45 31.92
C ALA A 83 -29.09 18.10 32.50
N THR A 84 -30.14 17.51 31.94
CA THR A 84 -30.66 16.21 32.35
C THR A 84 -29.68 15.09 32.02
N ALA A 85 -29.08 15.10 30.83
CA ALA A 85 -28.02 14.15 30.46
C ALA A 85 -26.83 14.22 31.42
N LEU A 86 -26.38 15.44 31.77
CA LEU A 86 -25.30 15.64 32.73
C LEU A 86 -25.66 15.11 34.13
N ALA A 87 -26.88 15.37 34.60
CA ALA A 87 -27.37 14.87 35.89
C ALA A 87 -27.44 13.33 35.92
N LEU A 88 -27.76 12.70 34.78
CA LEU A 88 -27.79 11.25 34.59
C LEU A 88 -26.41 10.64 34.26
N GLN A 89 -25.34 11.44 34.30
CA GLN A 89 -23.96 11.04 33.99
C GLN A 89 -23.78 10.48 32.58
N LEU A 90 -24.52 11.02 31.62
CA LEU A 90 -24.42 10.68 30.20
C LEU A 90 -23.54 11.70 29.47
N ASP A 91 -22.61 11.21 28.65
CA ASP A 91 -21.92 12.03 27.68
C ASP A 91 -22.81 12.21 26.43
N GLY A 92 -23.00 13.45 26.00
CA GLY A 92 -23.96 13.77 24.95
C GLY A 92 -23.88 15.22 24.47
N ARG A 93 -24.39 15.44 23.26
CA ARG A 93 -24.52 16.76 22.64
C ARG A 93 -25.94 16.98 22.15
N THR A 94 -26.44 18.21 22.26
CA THR A 94 -27.69 18.64 21.64
C THR A 94 -27.43 19.37 20.32
N MET A 95 -28.27 19.15 19.32
CA MET A 95 -28.23 19.82 18.03
C MET A 95 -29.59 20.44 17.74
N VAL A 96 -29.62 21.73 17.43
CA VAL A 96 -30.81 22.41 16.92
C VAL A 96 -30.72 22.38 15.39
N ILE A 97 -31.74 21.83 14.75
CA ILE A 97 -31.76 21.60 13.30
C ILE A 97 -33.08 22.15 12.75
N ASP A 98 -33.00 22.94 11.69
CA ASP A 98 -34.18 23.42 10.96
C ASP A 98 -34.70 22.34 10.01
N PHE A 99 -36.02 22.32 9.79
CA PHE A 99 -36.64 21.39 8.86
C PHE A 99 -36.27 21.74 7.41
N ASP A 100 -35.59 20.82 6.72
CA ASP A 100 -35.29 20.93 5.30
C ASP A 100 -36.35 20.18 4.46
N ARG A 101 -36.79 20.80 3.36
CA ARG A 101 -37.78 20.23 2.42
C ARG A 101 -37.12 19.48 1.26
N ASP A 102 -35.80 19.57 1.12
CA ASP A 102 -35.04 18.93 0.04
C ASP A 102 -34.70 17.46 0.33
N GLY A 103 -35.27 16.88 1.39
CA GLY A 103 -35.10 15.49 1.79
C GLY A 103 -33.89 15.27 2.71
N ALA A 104 -33.53 14.00 2.96
CA ALA A 104 -32.42 13.65 3.83
C ALA A 104 -31.08 14.01 3.15
N GLN A 105 -30.45 15.10 3.57
CA GLN A 105 -29.09 15.43 3.20
C GLN A 105 -28.12 14.84 4.24
N ILE A 106 -27.22 13.96 3.80
CA ILE A 106 -26.15 13.46 4.66
C ILE A 106 -25.10 14.55 4.74
N TYR A 107 -25.22 15.40 5.74
CA TYR A 107 -24.08 16.16 6.22
C TYR A 107 -23.20 15.17 6.97
N GLN A 108 -22.12 14.73 6.32
CA GLN A 108 -20.97 14.36 7.12
C GLN A 108 -20.64 15.63 7.89
N ASP A 109 -20.87 15.61 9.22
CA ASP A 109 -20.04 16.42 10.11
C ASP A 109 -18.64 16.25 9.52
N ALA A 110 -18.06 17.33 9.03
CA ALA A 110 -16.66 17.32 8.68
C ALA A 110 -15.99 17.00 10.02
N VAL A 111 -15.75 15.70 10.27
CA VAL A 111 -14.61 15.27 11.04
C VAL A 111 -13.52 16.07 10.41
N ALA A 112 -13.09 17.15 11.09
CA ALA A 112 -12.06 18.02 10.57
C ALA A 112 -11.01 17.07 10.03
N PRO A 113 -10.70 17.11 8.72
CA PRO A 113 -9.85 16.10 8.13
C PRO A 113 -8.64 16.03 9.07
N PRO A 114 -8.30 14.84 9.59
CA PRO A 114 -7.17 14.69 10.50
C PRO A 114 -6.06 15.49 9.88
N ALA A 115 -5.50 16.46 10.61
CA ALA A 115 -4.65 17.49 10.02
C ALA A 115 -3.53 16.82 9.21
N LEU A 116 -3.79 16.60 7.92
CA LEU A 116 -2.95 15.81 7.07
C LEU A 116 -1.66 16.60 6.99
N SER A 117 -0.58 15.95 7.33
CA SER A 117 0.70 16.62 7.46
C SER A 117 1.77 15.76 6.85
N PHE A 118 2.88 16.37 6.49
CA PHE A 118 4.11 15.65 6.35
C PHE A 118 4.76 15.47 7.70
N ALA A 119 5.32 14.28 7.95
CA ALA A 119 6.13 14.01 9.13
C ALA A 119 7.48 13.41 8.71
N CYS A 120 8.55 13.71 9.44
CA CYS A 120 9.81 12.97 9.31
C CYS A 120 9.97 11.93 10.43
N GLY A 121 10.93 11.02 10.27
CA GLY A 121 11.22 9.98 11.29
C GLY A 121 11.65 10.52 12.68
N ALA A 122 11.99 11.81 12.79
CA ALA A 122 12.28 12.48 14.07
C ALA A 122 11.05 13.18 14.69
N GLY A 123 9.87 13.08 14.06
CA GLY A 123 8.61 13.63 14.59
C GLY A 123 8.30 15.08 14.21
N HIS A 124 9.15 15.77 13.42
CA HIS A 124 8.83 17.10 12.90
C HIS A 124 7.66 17.02 11.92
N ARG A 125 6.66 17.91 12.07
CA ARG A 125 5.42 17.93 11.29
C ARG A 125 5.27 19.21 10.46
N PHE A 126 4.69 19.09 9.27
CA PHE A 126 4.45 20.20 8.34
C PHE A 126 3.04 20.07 7.74
N THR A 127 2.19 21.07 7.93
CA THR A 127 0.79 21.03 7.47
C THR A 127 0.61 21.44 6.00
N ASP A 128 1.61 22.08 5.40
CA ASP A 128 1.58 22.43 3.98
C ASP A 128 1.90 21.20 3.10
N LEU A 129 0.84 20.57 2.60
CA LEU A 129 0.93 19.44 1.68
C LEU A 129 1.32 19.83 0.24
N ARG A 130 1.47 21.13 -0.06
CA ARG A 130 1.88 21.62 -1.38
C ARG A 130 3.40 21.66 -1.54
N ARG A 131 4.15 21.41 -0.46
CA ARG A 131 5.61 21.29 -0.52
C ARG A 131 6.03 20.22 -1.50
N THR A 132 7.07 20.50 -2.26
CA THR A 132 7.61 19.63 -3.32
C THR A 132 9.05 19.18 -3.07
N ASP A 133 9.70 19.73 -2.03
CA ASP A 133 11.08 19.41 -1.65
C ASP A 133 11.20 18.11 -0.83
N TYR A 134 10.11 17.72 -0.15
CA TYR A 134 9.92 16.44 0.56
C TYR A 134 11.07 16.03 1.51
N ARG A 135 11.87 17.00 1.97
CA ARG A 135 12.91 16.82 2.98
C ARG A 135 12.58 17.67 4.20
N CYS A 136 12.82 17.11 5.37
CA CYS A 136 12.72 17.86 6.60
C CYS A 136 13.81 18.95 6.62
N PRO A 137 13.46 20.24 6.75
CA PRO A 137 14.45 21.33 6.80
C PRO A 137 15.35 21.25 8.05
N THR A 138 14.94 20.52 9.09
CA THR A 138 15.68 20.39 10.35
C THR A 138 16.67 19.22 10.35
N CYS A 139 16.28 18.07 9.79
CA CYS A 139 17.10 16.84 9.87
C CYS A 139 17.44 16.22 8.50
N ALA A 140 17.06 16.86 7.40
CA ALA A 140 17.23 16.39 6.02
C ALA A 140 16.59 15.03 5.68
N ALA A 141 15.95 14.37 6.65
CA ALA A 141 15.28 13.10 6.45
C ALA A 141 14.11 13.26 5.46
N PRO A 142 13.84 12.24 4.63
CA PRO A 142 12.66 12.20 3.80
C PRO A 142 11.38 12.37 4.62
N LEU A 143 10.40 13.11 4.08
CA LEU A 143 9.08 13.27 4.67
C LEU A 143 8.16 12.11 4.27
N ASP A 144 7.20 11.76 5.11
CA ASP A 144 6.10 10.83 4.84
C ASP A 144 4.76 11.55 5.05
N VAL A 145 3.72 11.09 4.37
CA VAL A 145 2.35 11.58 4.63
C VAL A 145 1.87 10.97 5.94
N ASP A 146 1.64 11.82 6.93
CA ASP A 146 0.97 11.46 8.17
C ASP A 146 -0.54 11.63 8.03
N LEU A 147 -1.21 10.48 8.12
CA LEU A 147 -2.65 10.35 8.03
C LEU A 147 -3.38 10.67 9.34
N GLY A 148 -2.69 10.84 10.45
CA GLY A 148 -3.29 11.11 11.76
C GLY A 148 -4.40 10.11 12.10
N THR A 149 -5.59 10.61 12.42
CA THR A 149 -6.77 9.80 12.76
C THR A 149 -7.59 9.33 11.55
N THR A 150 -7.05 9.39 10.32
CA THR A 150 -7.77 9.02 9.09
C THR A 150 -8.30 7.59 9.16
N GLY A 151 -9.62 7.44 9.17
CA GLY A 151 -10.28 6.14 9.21
C GLY A 151 -10.29 5.43 10.57
N VAL A 152 -9.83 6.08 11.64
CA VAL A 152 -9.89 5.55 13.02
C VAL A 152 -11.31 5.52 13.57
N ASN A 153 -12.18 6.43 13.13
CA ASN A 153 -13.58 6.51 13.57
C ASN A 153 -14.49 5.44 12.94
N THR A 154 -13.96 4.58 12.08
CA THR A 154 -14.71 3.53 11.39
C THR A 154 -14.24 2.16 11.86
N THR A 155 -15.17 1.29 12.21
CA THR A 155 -14.84 -0.07 12.67
C THR A 155 -14.20 -0.91 11.56
N ALA A 156 -13.33 -1.84 11.95
CA ALA A 156 -12.72 -2.77 11.00
C ALA A 156 -13.76 -3.54 10.17
N GLY A 157 -14.87 -3.99 10.79
CA GLY A 157 -15.94 -4.69 10.08
C GLY A 157 -16.63 -3.83 9.02
N ALA A 158 -16.81 -2.53 9.28
CA ALA A 158 -17.34 -1.60 8.28
C ALA A 158 -16.35 -1.38 7.13
N TRP A 159 -15.05 -1.22 7.43
CA TRP A 159 -14.03 -1.11 6.38
C TRP A 159 -13.97 -2.33 5.47
N ARG A 160 -13.92 -3.53 6.06
CA ARG A 160 -13.89 -4.79 5.30
C ARG A 160 -15.08 -4.88 4.35
N ARG A 161 -16.30 -4.58 4.84
CA ARG A 161 -17.53 -4.56 4.02
C ARG A 161 -17.42 -3.59 2.85
N ILE A 162 -16.97 -2.34 3.10
CA ILE A 162 -16.80 -1.32 2.06
C ILE A 162 -15.85 -1.82 0.96
N PHE A 163 -14.69 -2.39 1.34
CA PHE A 163 -13.71 -2.86 0.37
C PHE A 163 -14.19 -4.10 -0.39
N ASP A 164 -14.96 -4.99 0.25
CA ASP A 164 -15.52 -6.19 -0.38
C ASP A 164 -16.67 -5.84 -1.35
N GLU A 165 -17.48 -4.83 -1.03
CA GLU A 165 -18.49 -4.30 -1.94
C GLU A 165 -17.86 -3.74 -3.23
N ARG A 166 -16.74 -3.03 -3.09
CA ARG A 166 -16.01 -2.44 -4.22
C ARG A 166 -15.41 -3.48 -5.17
N LEU A 167 -15.14 -4.71 -4.73
CA LEU A 167 -14.70 -5.79 -5.63
C LEU A 167 -15.73 -6.09 -6.74
N ARG A 168 -17.02 -5.81 -6.48
CA ARG A 168 -18.13 -6.04 -7.42
C ARG A 168 -18.49 -4.80 -8.23
N SER A 169 -17.78 -3.69 -8.02
CA SER A 169 -18.04 -2.42 -8.69
C SER A 169 -17.34 -2.34 -10.03
N PHE A 170 -17.99 -1.72 -11.01
CA PHE A 170 -17.42 -1.39 -12.31
C PHE A 170 -16.81 0.01 -12.36
N ALA A 171 -16.93 0.81 -11.29
CA ALA A 171 -16.34 2.14 -11.21
C ALA A 171 -14.81 2.06 -11.34
N PRO A 172 -14.16 2.92 -12.15
CA PRO A 172 -12.71 2.87 -12.36
C PRO A 172 -11.88 2.91 -11.07
N GLU A 173 -12.28 3.75 -10.11
CA GLU A 173 -11.63 3.90 -8.81
C GLU A 173 -11.76 2.66 -7.91
N ASP A 174 -12.86 1.92 -8.00
CA ASP A 174 -13.05 0.70 -7.20
C ASP A 174 -12.32 -0.50 -7.81
N ARG A 175 -12.12 -0.47 -9.14
CA ARG A 175 -11.31 -1.44 -9.88
C ARG A 175 -9.81 -1.24 -9.68
N SER A 176 -9.36 -0.05 -9.31
CA SER A 176 -7.99 0.18 -8.85
C SER A 176 -7.79 -0.43 -7.45
N GLY A 177 -6.80 -1.31 -7.32
CA GLY A 177 -6.32 -1.81 -6.03
C GLY A 177 -5.60 -0.76 -5.18
N VAL A 178 -5.50 0.49 -5.63
CA VAL A 178 -5.10 1.64 -4.79
C VAL A 178 -6.34 2.40 -4.34
N TRP A 179 -7.14 2.90 -5.28
CA TRP A 179 -8.29 3.77 -4.98
C TRP A 179 -9.49 3.04 -4.38
N ARG A 180 -9.51 1.71 -4.44
CA ARG A 180 -10.41 0.88 -3.62
C ARG A 180 -10.24 1.16 -2.13
N TYR A 181 -9.06 1.60 -1.68
CA TYR A 181 -8.76 1.91 -0.27
C TYR A 181 -8.56 3.40 -0.03
N ARG A 182 -9.10 4.26 -0.90
CA ARG A 182 -8.87 5.72 -0.93
C ARG A 182 -9.03 6.42 0.43
N GLU A 183 -9.97 5.98 1.26
CA GLU A 183 -10.21 6.56 2.59
C GLU A 183 -9.08 6.26 3.58
N LEU A 184 -8.30 5.20 3.37
CA LEU A 184 -7.15 4.83 4.21
C LEU A 184 -5.82 5.33 3.65
N LEU A 185 -5.84 5.97 2.48
CA LEU A 185 -4.68 6.52 1.80
C LEU A 185 -4.78 8.04 1.81
N LEU A 186 -5.32 8.63 0.75
CA LEU A 186 -5.48 10.06 0.65
C LEU A 186 -6.81 10.35 -0.06
N PRO A 187 -7.84 10.83 0.67
CA PRO A 187 -9.03 11.36 0.02
C PRO A 187 -8.64 12.67 -0.66
N LEU A 188 -8.53 12.67 -2.00
CA LEU A 188 -8.24 13.87 -2.78
C LEU A 188 -9.55 14.63 -3.04
N PRO A 189 -9.78 15.80 -2.42
CA PRO A 189 -10.99 16.56 -2.66
C PRO A 189 -10.96 17.22 -4.04
N GLY A 190 -12.08 17.16 -4.75
CA GLY A 190 -12.32 17.98 -5.95
C GLY A 190 -11.67 17.52 -7.25
N ILE A 191 -10.97 16.38 -7.27
CA ILE A 191 -10.48 15.78 -8.52
C ILE A 191 -10.74 14.27 -8.59
N ALA A 192 -11.03 13.77 -9.79
CA ALA A 192 -11.03 12.33 -10.03
C ALA A 192 -9.59 11.80 -10.07
N PRO A 193 -9.29 10.67 -9.38
CA PRO A 193 -7.97 10.08 -9.42
C PRO A 193 -7.60 9.60 -10.83
N VAL A 194 -6.31 9.66 -11.15
CA VAL A 194 -5.73 9.11 -12.37
C VAL A 194 -5.55 7.60 -12.18
N ALA A 195 -6.64 6.86 -12.31
CA ALA A 195 -6.69 5.42 -12.11
C ALA A 195 -6.62 4.65 -13.43
N ARG A 196 -5.86 3.56 -13.42
CA ARG A 196 -6.01 2.41 -14.30
C ARG A 196 -6.51 1.26 -13.42
N PRO A 197 -6.72 0.04 -13.95
CA PRO A 197 -6.84 -1.13 -13.10
C PRO A 197 -5.46 -1.56 -12.53
N GLU A 198 -4.70 -0.64 -11.93
CA GLU A 198 -3.51 -1.00 -11.16
C GLU A 198 -3.87 -1.53 -9.78
N GLY A 199 -2.97 -2.31 -9.18
CA GLY A 199 -3.34 -3.20 -8.10
C GLY A 199 -4.38 -4.22 -8.57
N GLY A 200 -5.10 -4.83 -7.63
CA GLY A 200 -5.97 -5.97 -7.93
C GLY A 200 -5.23 -7.13 -8.60
N THR A 201 -3.91 -7.22 -8.41
CA THR A 201 -3.02 -8.20 -9.06
C THR A 201 -3.21 -9.57 -8.45
N ASN A 202 -2.90 -10.63 -9.20
CA ASN A 202 -3.14 -11.98 -8.72
C ASN A 202 -2.26 -12.36 -7.52
N LEU A 203 -2.84 -13.19 -6.66
CA LEU A 203 -2.16 -13.88 -5.55
C LEU A 203 -2.26 -15.38 -5.82
N TYR A 204 -1.19 -15.96 -6.37
CA TYR A 204 -1.17 -17.35 -6.80
C TYR A 204 -0.77 -18.27 -5.66
N PRO A 205 -1.56 -19.31 -5.33
CA PRO A 205 -1.10 -20.41 -4.50
C PRO A 205 0.07 -21.13 -5.19
N ALA A 206 1.19 -21.26 -4.49
CA ALA A 206 2.45 -21.81 -5.02
C ALA A 206 3.20 -22.71 -4.02
N GLY A 207 2.59 -23.00 -2.87
CA GLY A 207 3.15 -23.92 -1.87
C GLY A 207 3.03 -25.39 -2.28
N ARG A 208 3.79 -26.26 -1.60
CA ARG A 208 3.77 -27.71 -1.85
C ARG A 208 2.39 -28.34 -1.66
N MET A 209 1.61 -27.80 -0.71
CA MET A 209 0.31 -28.38 -0.30
C MET A 209 -0.91 -27.77 -1.03
N HIS A 210 -0.76 -26.59 -1.62
CA HIS A 210 -1.89 -25.83 -2.18
C HIS A 210 -1.64 -25.22 -3.56
N GLY A 211 -0.45 -25.42 -4.14
CA GLY A 211 -0.15 -24.98 -5.49
C GLY A 211 -0.88 -25.82 -6.54
N ALA A 212 -1.36 -25.18 -7.61
CA ALA A 212 -1.67 -25.92 -8.84
C ALA A 212 -0.40 -26.67 -9.30
N VAL A 213 -0.54 -27.81 -9.98
CA VAL A 213 0.57 -28.73 -10.32
C VAL A 213 1.81 -28.02 -10.87
N GLY A 214 1.64 -26.96 -11.67
CA GLY A 214 2.75 -26.14 -12.19
C GLY A 214 3.40 -25.21 -11.15
N HIS A 215 2.61 -24.55 -10.31
CA HIS A 215 3.10 -23.56 -9.33
C HIS A 215 3.75 -24.20 -8.10
N ALA A 216 3.35 -25.42 -7.73
CA ALA A 216 3.91 -26.14 -6.57
C ALA A 216 5.44 -26.30 -6.63
N LYS A 217 6.02 -26.32 -7.85
CA LYS A 217 7.48 -26.34 -8.08
C LYS A 217 8.21 -25.15 -7.46
N ILE A 218 7.53 -24.02 -7.31
CA ILE A 218 8.09 -22.84 -6.62
C ILE A 218 8.19 -23.14 -5.12
N GLY A 219 7.14 -23.70 -4.51
CA GLY A 219 7.15 -24.15 -3.11
C GLY A 219 8.15 -25.28 -2.84
N ASP A 220 8.30 -26.22 -3.78
CA ASP A 220 9.32 -27.28 -3.74
C ASP A 220 10.72 -26.68 -3.65
N PHE A 221 11.02 -25.74 -4.56
CA PHE A 221 12.30 -25.02 -4.60
C PHE A 221 12.50 -24.14 -3.36
N ALA A 222 11.48 -23.42 -2.91
CA ALA A 222 11.57 -22.52 -1.78
C ALA A 222 11.69 -23.24 -0.44
N GLY A 223 11.18 -24.48 -0.35
CA GLY A 223 11.19 -25.23 0.91
C GLY A 223 9.95 -25.07 1.78
N VAL A 224 8.83 -24.59 1.23
CA VAL A 224 7.67 -24.11 2.01
C VAL A 224 6.36 -24.77 1.55
N ASP A 225 5.56 -25.23 2.52
CA ASP A 225 4.29 -25.92 2.31
C ASP A 225 3.16 -24.95 1.93
N HIS A 226 3.13 -23.78 2.57
CA HIS A 226 2.12 -22.74 2.40
C HIS A 226 2.73 -21.45 1.82
N LEU A 227 2.92 -21.42 0.50
CA LEU A 227 3.49 -20.29 -0.22
C LEU A 227 2.47 -19.65 -1.17
N TRP A 228 2.47 -18.32 -1.24
CA TRP A 228 1.76 -17.55 -2.26
C TRP A 228 2.70 -16.61 -3.00
N ILE A 229 2.41 -16.39 -4.29
CA ILE A 229 3.10 -15.43 -5.14
C ILE A 229 2.19 -14.24 -5.40
N LYS A 230 2.58 -13.06 -4.91
CA LYS A 230 1.91 -11.79 -5.20
C LYS A 230 2.53 -11.17 -6.44
N HIS A 231 1.85 -11.25 -7.57
CA HIS A 231 2.46 -10.89 -8.86
C HIS A 231 2.21 -9.43 -9.26
N GLU A 232 3.03 -8.52 -8.74
CA GLU A 232 2.96 -7.09 -9.07
C GLU A 232 3.44 -6.74 -10.49
N GLY A 233 4.07 -7.69 -11.18
CA GLY A 233 4.36 -7.63 -12.61
C GLY A 233 3.13 -7.68 -13.53
N GLU A 234 1.93 -7.93 -12.99
CA GLU A 234 0.67 -7.90 -13.76
C GLU A 234 -0.04 -6.55 -13.70
N ASN A 235 0.58 -5.56 -13.07
CA ASN A 235 0.13 -4.18 -13.14
C ASN A 235 0.21 -3.62 -14.58
N PRO A 236 -0.51 -2.53 -14.90
CA PRO A 236 -0.66 -2.02 -16.26
C PRO A 236 0.63 -1.66 -17.03
N THR A 237 1.74 -1.34 -16.34
CA THR A 237 3.06 -1.11 -16.95
C THR A 237 4.05 -2.26 -16.71
N GLY A 238 3.57 -3.33 -16.09
CA GLY A 238 4.35 -4.52 -15.76
C GLY A 238 5.18 -4.38 -14.48
N SER A 239 4.81 -3.51 -13.54
CA SER A 239 5.49 -3.41 -12.25
C SER A 239 4.68 -2.79 -11.12
N PHE A 240 5.06 -3.05 -9.87
CA PHE A 240 4.46 -2.45 -8.66
C PHE A 240 4.52 -0.92 -8.61
N LYS A 241 5.33 -0.28 -9.46
CA LYS A 241 5.51 1.18 -9.47
C LYS A 241 4.19 1.91 -9.75
N ASP A 242 3.28 1.24 -10.44
CA ASP A 242 1.94 1.74 -10.79
C ASP A 242 1.13 2.12 -9.55
N ARG A 243 1.22 1.35 -8.45
CA ARG A 243 0.53 1.67 -7.19
C ARG A 243 0.93 3.03 -6.62
N GLY A 244 2.22 3.34 -6.68
CA GLY A 244 2.71 4.64 -6.22
C GLY A 244 2.47 5.74 -7.25
N MET A 245 2.51 5.40 -8.53
CA MET A 245 2.44 6.39 -9.60
C MET A 245 1.03 6.92 -9.82
N THR A 246 0.01 6.07 -9.68
CA THR A 246 -1.38 6.54 -9.72
C THR A 246 -1.65 7.60 -8.65
N MET A 247 -1.17 7.38 -7.42
CA MET A 247 -1.28 8.33 -6.31
C MET A 247 -0.46 9.59 -6.60
N GLY A 248 0.82 9.43 -6.97
CA GLY A 248 1.72 10.54 -7.23
C GLY A 248 1.25 11.46 -8.37
N VAL A 249 0.79 10.92 -9.49
CA VAL A 249 0.27 11.71 -10.62
C VAL A 249 -1.08 12.34 -10.31
N SER A 250 -1.94 11.66 -9.53
CA SER A 250 -3.19 12.27 -9.06
C SER A 250 -2.92 13.47 -8.16
N VAL A 251 -1.95 13.37 -7.25
CA VAL A 251 -1.52 14.49 -6.41
C VAL A 251 -0.88 15.61 -7.25
N ALA A 252 -0.04 15.26 -8.24
CA ALA A 252 0.51 16.24 -9.18
C ALA A 252 -0.62 17.05 -9.86
N LYS A 253 -1.68 16.35 -10.30
CA LYS A 253 -2.86 16.96 -10.92
C LYS A 253 -3.60 17.87 -9.96
N TRP A 254 -3.79 17.40 -8.73
CA TRP A 254 -4.43 18.16 -7.65
C TRP A 254 -3.68 19.46 -7.33
N LEU A 255 -2.35 19.43 -7.39
CA LEU A 255 -1.49 20.60 -7.20
C LEU A 255 -1.37 21.50 -8.44
N GLY A 256 -2.03 21.15 -9.55
CA GLY A 256 -2.00 21.93 -10.79
C GLY A 256 -0.74 21.76 -11.63
N ALA A 257 0.06 20.72 -11.39
CA ALA A 257 1.26 20.45 -12.18
C ALA A 257 0.90 20.12 -13.64
N THR A 258 1.64 20.68 -14.60
CA THR A 258 1.48 20.41 -16.04
C THR A 258 2.53 19.44 -16.58
N ALA A 259 3.59 19.21 -15.80
CA ALA A 259 4.68 18.31 -16.13
C ALA A 259 5.13 17.53 -14.89
N VAL A 260 5.53 16.27 -15.12
CA VAL A 260 6.14 15.41 -14.12
C VAL A 260 7.50 14.92 -14.59
N ALA A 261 8.41 14.69 -13.63
CA ALA A 261 9.75 14.20 -13.93
C ALA A 261 10.18 13.04 -13.05
N CYS A 262 11.08 12.21 -13.58
CA CYS A 262 11.84 11.26 -12.79
C CYS A 262 13.23 11.06 -13.40
N ALA A 263 14.17 10.65 -12.55
CA ALA A 263 15.50 10.26 -12.97
C ALA A 263 15.68 8.75 -12.78
N SER A 264 15.17 7.99 -13.74
CA SER A 264 15.22 6.53 -13.73
C SER A 264 15.13 6.01 -15.15
N THR A 265 15.89 4.95 -15.44
CA THR A 265 15.93 4.29 -16.75
C THR A 265 14.99 3.09 -16.86
N GLY A 266 14.22 2.77 -15.82
CA GLY A 266 13.47 1.50 -15.72
C GLY A 266 12.01 1.66 -15.28
N ASN A 267 11.56 0.77 -14.39
CA ASN A 267 10.15 0.61 -14.01
C ASN A 267 9.47 1.92 -13.57
N THR A 268 10.22 2.83 -12.90
CA THR A 268 9.69 4.13 -12.47
C THR A 268 9.36 5.05 -13.64
N SER A 269 10.22 5.15 -14.66
CA SER A 269 9.98 6.05 -15.80
C SER A 269 8.87 5.53 -16.71
N ALA A 270 8.81 4.21 -16.93
CA ALA A 270 7.71 3.60 -17.66
C ALA A 270 6.36 3.85 -17.00
N SER A 271 6.27 3.63 -15.68
CA SER A 271 5.06 3.91 -14.89
C SER A 271 4.70 5.39 -14.94
N MET A 272 5.65 6.29 -14.65
CA MET A 272 5.43 7.74 -14.67
C MET A 272 4.90 8.21 -16.02
N ALA A 273 5.54 7.79 -17.11
CA ALA A 273 5.13 8.18 -18.46
C ALA A 273 3.70 7.73 -18.77
N ALA A 274 3.34 6.50 -18.40
CA ALA A 274 2.00 5.97 -18.63
C ALA A 274 0.90 6.78 -17.91
N TYR A 275 1.10 7.06 -16.62
CA TYR A 275 0.12 7.83 -15.84
C TYR A 275 0.10 9.31 -16.22
N ALA A 276 1.25 9.90 -16.56
CA ALA A 276 1.32 11.27 -17.06
C ALA A 276 0.55 11.43 -18.38
N ALA A 277 0.73 10.48 -19.31
CA ALA A 277 0.00 10.46 -20.58
C ALA A 277 -1.52 10.40 -20.35
N GLN A 278 -1.98 9.55 -19.42
CA GLN A 278 -3.40 9.48 -19.05
C GLN A 278 -3.91 10.77 -18.39
N ALA A 279 -3.06 11.45 -17.63
CA ALA A 279 -3.39 12.71 -16.99
C ALA A 279 -3.32 13.93 -17.92
N GLY A 280 -2.84 13.76 -19.16
CA GLY A 280 -2.58 14.85 -20.10
C GLY A 280 -1.38 15.72 -19.70
N MET A 281 -0.44 15.17 -18.93
CA MET A 281 0.76 15.87 -18.47
C MET A 281 1.99 15.51 -19.30
N ARG A 282 2.94 16.44 -19.37
CA ARG A 282 4.27 16.15 -19.93
C ARG A 282 5.06 15.23 -19.00
N ALA A 283 5.73 14.23 -19.56
CA ALA A 283 6.59 13.31 -18.82
C ALA A 283 8.05 13.51 -19.20
N LEU A 284 8.90 13.87 -18.23
CA LEU A 284 10.33 14.14 -18.43
C LEU A 284 11.17 13.05 -17.76
N VAL A 285 11.97 12.33 -18.55
CA VAL A 285 12.90 11.32 -18.04
C VAL A 285 14.32 11.85 -18.14
N LEU A 286 14.90 12.13 -16.98
CA LEU A 286 16.15 12.87 -16.84
C LEU A 286 17.29 11.88 -16.57
N LEU A 287 18.23 11.74 -17.50
CA LEU A 287 19.24 10.67 -17.49
C LEU A 287 20.64 11.26 -17.72
N PRO A 288 21.71 10.70 -17.13
CA PRO A 288 23.06 11.07 -17.51
C PRO A 288 23.34 10.71 -18.98
N ALA A 289 24.22 11.44 -19.65
CA ALA A 289 24.66 11.12 -21.01
C ALA A 289 25.38 9.75 -21.07
N GLY A 290 25.12 8.96 -22.12
CA GLY A 290 25.94 7.79 -22.50
C GLY A 290 25.69 6.45 -21.78
N LYS A 291 24.68 6.33 -20.90
CA LYS A 291 24.49 5.13 -20.06
C LYS A 291 23.17 4.36 -20.21
N VAL A 292 22.44 4.46 -21.33
CA VAL A 292 21.09 3.86 -21.38
C VAL A 292 20.82 3.09 -22.68
N ALA A 293 20.55 1.79 -22.53
CA ALA A 293 20.07 0.95 -23.62
C ALA A 293 18.64 1.34 -24.00
N ALA A 294 18.38 1.56 -25.29
CA ALA A 294 17.07 1.97 -25.81
C ALA A 294 15.93 1.02 -25.37
N GLY A 295 16.21 -0.28 -25.26
CA GLY A 295 15.23 -1.28 -24.82
C GLY A 295 14.64 -1.00 -23.43
N LYS A 296 15.43 -0.47 -22.48
CA LYS A 296 14.96 -0.17 -21.11
C LYS A 296 14.02 1.03 -21.05
N LEU A 297 14.18 1.96 -21.98
CA LEU A 297 13.33 3.16 -22.11
C LEU A 297 12.12 2.96 -23.03
N GLY A 298 12.01 1.80 -23.71
CA GLY A 298 11.02 1.58 -24.76
C GLY A 298 9.58 1.90 -24.33
N GLN A 299 9.17 1.46 -23.13
CA GLN A 299 7.85 1.78 -22.59
C GLN A 299 7.67 3.29 -22.32
N ALA A 300 8.66 3.95 -21.72
CA ALA A 300 8.56 5.38 -21.44
C ALA A 300 8.43 6.20 -22.73
N ILE A 301 9.22 5.86 -23.76
CA ILE A 301 9.15 6.47 -25.09
C ILE A 301 7.80 6.21 -25.75
N ALA A 302 7.28 4.97 -25.68
CA ALA A 302 5.98 4.61 -26.24
C ALA A 302 4.82 5.39 -25.60
N TYR A 303 4.94 5.75 -24.32
CA TYR A 303 3.99 6.60 -23.62
C TYR A 303 4.25 8.11 -23.79
N GLY A 304 5.16 8.51 -24.68
CA GLY A 304 5.40 9.92 -25.02
C GLY A 304 6.33 10.66 -24.07
N ALA A 305 7.15 9.96 -23.29
CA ALA A 305 8.12 10.63 -22.43
C ALA A 305 9.23 11.35 -23.21
N GLU A 306 9.52 12.58 -22.79
CA GLU A 306 10.65 13.36 -23.24
C GLU A 306 11.93 12.90 -22.51
N ILE A 307 12.82 12.22 -23.22
CA ILE A 307 14.12 11.81 -22.67
C ILE A 307 15.09 13.00 -22.75
N ARG A 308 15.62 13.44 -21.61
CA ARG A 308 16.62 14.51 -21.53
C ARG A 308 17.92 13.98 -20.93
N HIS A 309 18.99 14.13 -21.70
CA HIS A 309 20.33 13.80 -21.23
C HIS A 309 20.94 15.00 -20.50
N ILE A 310 21.46 14.74 -19.31
CA ILE A 310 22.09 15.73 -18.45
C ILE A 310 23.60 15.48 -18.48
N ALA A 311 24.34 16.55 -18.74
CA ALA A 311 25.80 16.52 -18.72
C ALA A 311 26.29 16.52 -17.26
N GLY A 312 27.09 15.53 -16.86
CA GLY A 312 27.71 15.49 -15.54
C GLY A 312 27.65 14.13 -14.84
N ASP A 313 28.24 14.07 -13.64
CA ASP A 313 28.24 12.92 -12.74
C ASP A 313 26.83 12.69 -12.14
N PHE A 314 26.41 11.43 -11.97
CA PHE A 314 25.03 11.04 -11.69
C PHE A 314 24.48 11.68 -10.41
N ASP A 315 25.28 11.71 -9.34
CA ASP A 315 24.83 12.22 -8.04
C ASP A 315 24.72 13.76 -8.01
N ARG A 316 25.66 14.47 -8.67
CA ARG A 316 25.56 15.93 -8.86
C ARG A 316 24.38 16.28 -9.77
N ALA A 317 24.20 15.53 -10.86
CA ALA A 317 23.09 15.70 -11.78
C ALA A 317 21.73 15.50 -11.10
N MET A 318 21.62 14.59 -10.13
CA MET A 318 20.38 14.37 -9.38
C MET A 318 19.98 15.55 -8.50
N ALA A 319 20.91 16.13 -7.74
CA ALA A 319 20.63 17.30 -6.91
C ALA A 319 20.28 18.52 -7.78
N ASP A 320 20.98 18.69 -8.90
CA ASP A 320 20.70 19.76 -9.87
C ASP A 320 19.35 19.57 -10.56
N VAL A 321 18.94 18.33 -10.85
CA VAL A 321 17.61 17.97 -11.35
C VAL A 321 16.52 18.28 -10.33
N GLU A 322 16.72 17.91 -9.07
CA GLU A 322 15.76 18.19 -8.00
C GLU A 322 15.54 19.71 -7.90
N ARG A 323 16.62 20.50 -7.87
CA ARG A 323 16.55 21.95 -7.84
C ARG A 323 15.87 22.54 -9.08
N LEU A 324 16.27 22.11 -10.28
CA LEU A 324 15.66 22.56 -11.52
C LEU A 324 14.16 22.27 -11.56
N CYS A 325 13.73 21.09 -11.12
CA CYS A 325 12.32 20.74 -11.10
C CYS A 325 11.53 21.63 -10.13
N LEU A 326 12.11 21.97 -8.97
CA LEU A 326 11.50 22.90 -8.02
C LEU A 326 11.38 24.30 -8.62
N ASP A 327 12.45 24.81 -9.24
CA ASP A 327 12.50 26.15 -9.82
C ASP A 327 11.54 26.31 -11.02
N GLU A 328 11.41 25.28 -11.84
CA GLU A 328 10.55 25.26 -13.05
C GLU A 328 9.13 24.75 -12.80
N GLY A 329 8.77 24.43 -11.54
CA GLY A 329 7.45 23.91 -11.19
C GLY A 329 7.13 22.51 -11.76
N ILE A 330 8.15 21.72 -12.10
CA ILE A 330 8.01 20.36 -12.60
C ILE A 330 7.87 19.40 -11.41
N TYR A 331 6.80 18.62 -11.36
CA TYR A 331 6.51 17.78 -10.21
C TYR A 331 7.33 16.47 -10.22
N LEU A 332 8.19 16.30 -9.22
CA LEU A 332 9.12 15.17 -9.17
C LEU A 332 8.49 13.90 -8.58
N LEU A 333 8.56 12.80 -9.34
CA LEU A 333 8.03 11.47 -9.00
C LEU A 333 9.15 10.44 -8.77
N ASN A 334 10.24 10.85 -8.12
CA ASN A 334 11.30 9.96 -7.66
C ASN A 334 10.91 9.25 -6.34
N SER A 335 11.82 8.49 -5.72
CA SER A 335 11.49 7.73 -4.50
C SER A 335 11.46 8.59 -3.22
N LEU A 336 11.81 9.88 -3.32
CA LEU A 336 11.67 10.83 -2.23
C LEU A 336 10.20 11.23 -2.03
N ASN A 337 9.43 11.26 -3.13
CA ASN A 337 8.02 11.65 -3.12
C ASN A 337 7.18 10.75 -2.18
N PRO A 338 6.60 11.30 -1.10
CA PRO A 338 5.90 10.52 -0.09
C PRO A 338 4.57 9.93 -0.57
N PHE A 339 3.93 10.56 -1.55
CA PHE A 339 2.67 10.07 -2.10
C PHE A 339 2.87 8.79 -2.91
N ARG A 340 4.05 8.57 -3.48
CA ARG A 340 4.40 7.29 -4.09
C ARG A 340 4.50 6.17 -3.06
N ILE A 341 5.08 6.46 -1.89
CA ILE A 341 5.13 5.52 -0.77
C ILE A 341 3.72 5.23 -0.28
N LEU A 342 2.90 6.27 -0.10
CA LEU A 342 1.51 6.15 0.32
C LEU A 342 0.69 5.25 -0.61
N GLY A 343 0.73 5.48 -1.93
CA GLY A 343 0.04 4.63 -2.90
C GLY A 343 0.48 3.16 -2.86
N GLN A 344 1.78 2.91 -2.63
CA GLN A 344 2.33 1.55 -2.49
C GLN A 344 1.87 0.84 -1.20
N GLN A 345 1.44 1.56 -0.15
CA GLN A 345 0.88 0.94 1.07
C GLN A 345 -0.38 0.11 0.77
N SER A 346 -1.09 0.43 -0.32
CA SER A 346 -2.27 -0.33 -0.77
C SER A 346 -2.02 -1.82 -0.95
N LEU A 347 -0.78 -2.23 -1.23
CA LEU A 347 -0.41 -3.64 -1.33
C LEU A 347 -0.70 -4.39 -0.02
N ALA A 348 -0.51 -3.75 1.13
CA ALA A 348 -0.80 -4.36 2.44
C ALA A 348 -2.31 -4.63 2.62
N TYR A 349 -3.15 -3.65 2.28
CA TYR A 349 -4.61 -3.77 2.36
C TYR A 349 -5.14 -4.81 1.38
N GLU A 350 -4.58 -4.84 0.17
CA GLU A 350 -4.94 -5.81 -0.86
C GLU A 350 -4.54 -7.23 -0.49
N LEU A 351 -3.34 -7.44 0.04
CA LEU A 351 -2.92 -8.74 0.56
C LEU A 351 -3.82 -9.20 1.71
N ALA A 352 -4.14 -8.30 2.64
CA ALA A 352 -5.07 -8.60 3.73
C ALA A 352 -6.44 -9.03 3.19
N GLN A 353 -7.02 -8.26 2.26
CA GLN A 353 -8.31 -8.60 1.65
C GLN A 353 -8.26 -9.95 0.91
N GLN A 354 -7.25 -10.18 0.07
CA GLN A 354 -7.10 -11.42 -0.71
C GLN A 354 -6.87 -12.67 0.14
N LEU A 355 -6.31 -12.51 1.34
CA LEU A 355 -6.10 -13.58 2.32
C LEU A 355 -7.24 -13.69 3.34
N GLY A 356 -8.40 -13.08 3.07
CA GLY A 356 -9.55 -13.14 3.97
C GLY A 356 -9.29 -12.50 5.33
N TRP A 357 -8.43 -11.47 5.37
CA TRP A 357 -7.98 -10.75 6.56
C TRP A 357 -7.13 -11.58 7.53
N GLU A 358 -6.68 -12.77 7.11
CA GLU A 358 -5.78 -13.64 7.84
C GLU A 358 -4.35 -13.57 7.29
N MET A 359 -3.51 -12.78 7.95
CA MET A 359 -2.16 -12.49 7.48
C MET A 359 -1.20 -13.69 7.60
N PRO A 360 -0.25 -13.84 6.66
CA PRO A 360 0.78 -14.88 6.69
C PRO A 360 1.79 -14.61 7.83
N ASP A 361 2.70 -15.55 8.06
CA ASP A 361 3.81 -15.36 9.01
C ASP A 361 4.88 -14.43 8.41
N TRP A 362 5.12 -14.59 7.11
CA TRP A 362 6.16 -13.86 6.38
C TRP A 362 5.66 -13.24 5.09
N ILE A 363 6.16 -12.04 4.79
CA ILE A 363 6.10 -11.44 3.45
C ILE A 363 7.51 -11.10 2.99
N ALA A 364 7.97 -11.76 1.94
CA ALA A 364 9.28 -11.59 1.34
C ALA A 364 9.21 -10.72 0.08
N LEU A 365 10.09 -9.74 -0.03
CA LEU A 365 10.15 -8.85 -1.18
C LEU A 365 11.58 -8.40 -1.52
N PRO A 366 11.87 -8.10 -2.79
CA PRO A 366 13.15 -7.53 -3.19
C PRO A 366 13.35 -6.13 -2.61
N ALA A 367 14.59 -5.84 -2.19
CA ALA A 367 14.98 -4.62 -1.50
C ALA A 367 16.09 -3.87 -2.26
N GLY A 368 15.68 -2.96 -3.15
CA GLY A 368 16.56 -2.03 -3.84
C GLY A 368 16.65 -0.69 -3.12
N ASN A 369 15.90 0.31 -3.61
CA ASN A 369 15.85 1.64 -2.99
C ASN A 369 15.01 1.72 -1.69
N LEU A 370 14.57 0.57 -1.17
CA LEU A 370 13.84 0.38 0.10
C LEU A 370 12.45 1.06 0.22
N GLY A 371 11.97 1.73 -0.84
CA GLY A 371 10.65 2.35 -0.86
C GLY A 371 9.51 1.33 -0.71
N ASN A 372 9.58 0.19 -1.41
CA ASN A 372 8.55 -0.85 -1.33
C ASN A 372 8.51 -1.51 0.05
N THR A 373 9.69 -1.81 0.63
CA THR A 373 9.82 -2.32 2.00
C THR A 373 9.17 -1.37 3.00
N SER A 374 9.45 -0.08 2.86
CA SER A 374 8.88 0.96 3.72
C SER A 374 7.35 1.06 3.56
N ALA A 375 6.86 1.08 2.33
CA ALA A 375 5.43 1.21 2.03
C ALA A 375 4.63 0.00 2.52
N LEU A 376 5.09 -1.22 2.23
CA LEU A 376 4.43 -2.44 2.69
C LEU A 376 4.33 -2.46 4.22
N GLY A 377 5.43 -2.21 4.93
CA GLY A 377 5.42 -2.19 6.38
C GLY A 377 4.55 -1.10 6.99
N ALA A 378 4.61 0.13 6.46
CA ALA A 378 3.73 1.20 6.89
C ALA A 378 2.25 0.84 6.72
N GLY A 379 1.88 0.25 5.57
CA GLY A 379 0.53 -0.23 5.32
C GLY A 379 0.09 -1.35 6.26
N LEU A 380 0.98 -2.31 6.58
CA LEU A 380 0.69 -3.40 7.52
C LEU A 380 0.50 -2.88 8.95
N LEU A 381 1.38 -2.00 9.41
CA LEU A 381 1.27 -1.37 10.73
C LEU A 381 -0.02 -0.54 10.82
N ARG A 382 -0.38 0.17 9.75
CA ARG A 382 -1.64 0.91 9.70
C ARG A 382 -2.86 -0.01 9.70
N ALA A 383 -2.85 -1.08 8.92
CA ALA A 383 -3.92 -2.07 8.91
C ALA A 383 -4.13 -2.69 10.30
N PHE A 384 -3.04 -2.97 11.03
CA PHE A 384 -3.10 -3.48 12.40
C PHE A 384 -3.65 -2.43 13.37
N GLN A 385 -3.18 -1.18 13.29
CA GLN A 385 -3.69 -0.07 14.10
C GLN A 385 -5.20 0.17 13.91
N LEU A 386 -5.71 -0.02 12.69
CA LEU A 386 -7.14 0.10 12.36
C LEU A 386 -7.95 -1.17 12.71
N GLY A 387 -7.32 -2.22 13.25
CA GLY A 387 -7.96 -3.50 13.56
C GLY A 387 -8.36 -4.31 12.32
N LEU A 388 -7.90 -3.95 11.12
CA LEU A 388 -8.21 -4.68 9.89
C LEU A 388 -7.57 -6.07 9.89
N ILE A 389 -6.40 -6.20 10.50
CA ILE A 389 -5.67 -7.45 10.68
C ILE A 389 -5.38 -7.67 12.17
N SER A 390 -5.38 -8.92 12.62
CA SER A 390 -5.17 -9.28 14.03
C SER A 390 -3.70 -9.45 14.43
N ARG A 391 -2.80 -9.49 13.43
CA ARG A 391 -1.34 -9.59 13.63
C ARG A 391 -0.59 -8.95 12.47
N VAL A 392 0.63 -8.50 12.74
CA VAL A 392 1.53 -7.94 11.72
C VAL A 392 2.48 -9.06 11.23
N PRO A 393 2.50 -9.41 9.94
CA PRO A 393 3.48 -10.34 9.38
C PRO A 393 4.90 -9.80 9.51
N ARG A 394 5.87 -10.70 9.63
CA ARG A 394 7.29 -10.37 9.55
C ARG A 394 7.68 -10.09 8.11
N ILE A 395 8.51 -9.07 7.88
CA ILE A 395 9.00 -8.74 6.54
C ILE A 395 10.38 -9.35 6.32
N ALA A 396 10.58 -10.02 5.19
CA ALA A 396 11.90 -10.44 4.71
C ALA A 396 12.33 -9.56 3.53
N ALA A 397 13.21 -8.60 3.78
CA ALA A 397 13.76 -7.70 2.76
C ALA A 397 15.00 -8.33 2.12
N ILE A 398 14.94 -8.68 0.84
CA ILE A 398 16.00 -9.44 0.17
C ILE A 398 16.80 -8.56 -0.80
N GLN A 399 18.10 -8.42 -0.55
CA GLN A 399 19.03 -7.71 -1.44
C GLN A 399 19.85 -8.68 -2.31
N ALA A 400 20.36 -8.20 -3.45
CA ALA A 400 21.42 -8.91 -4.15
C ALA A 400 22.74 -8.72 -3.40
N ALA A 401 23.57 -9.75 -3.31
CA ALA A 401 24.83 -9.71 -2.56
C ALA A 401 25.80 -8.61 -3.03
N GLY A 402 25.80 -8.29 -4.34
CA GLY A 402 26.58 -7.20 -4.89
C GLY A 402 25.95 -5.81 -4.75
N ALA A 403 24.76 -5.69 -4.15
CA ALA A 403 24.03 -4.44 -3.93
C ALA A 403 23.29 -4.47 -2.58
N ASN A 404 24.05 -4.66 -1.49
CA ASN A 404 23.55 -5.08 -0.18
C ASN A 404 23.77 -4.09 1.00
N PRO A 405 23.74 -2.76 0.83
CA PRO A 405 24.09 -1.84 1.92
C PRO A 405 23.13 -1.92 3.13
N PHE A 406 21.87 -2.32 2.92
CA PHE A 406 20.89 -2.50 3.99
C PHE A 406 21.14 -3.79 4.77
N TYR A 407 21.56 -4.87 4.09
CA TYR A 407 21.97 -6.11 4.73
C TYR A 407 23.22 -5.93 5.58
N GLN A 408 24.25 -5.24 5.06
CA GLN A 408 25.47 -4.95 5.83
C GLN A 408 25.16 -4.18 7.11
N SER A 409 24.30 -3.17 7.02
CA SER A 409 23.82 -2.43 8.19
C SER A 409 22.96 -3.28 9.12
N TYR A 410 22.11 -4.17 8.61
CA TYR A 410 21.30 -5.05 9.45
C TYR A 410 22.15 -5.99 10.33
N LEU A 411 23.29 -6.48 9.81
CA LEU A 411 24.20 -7.37 10.56
C LEU A 411 24.79 -6.74 11.83
N ASP A 412 24.96 -5.42 11.87
CA ASP A 412 25.44 -4.70 13.05
C ASP A 412 24.31 -4.07 13.90
N GLY A 413 23.07 -4.48 13.65
CA GLY A 413 21.90 -3.94 14.36
C GLY A 413 21.50 -2.53 13.90
N PHE A 414 21.84 -2.16 12.67
CA PHE A 414 21.68 -0.82 12.09
C PHE A 414 22.47 0.28 12.80
N ALA A 415 23.60 -0.09 13.40
CA ALA A 415 24.51 0.84 14.07
C ALA A 415 25.24 1.72 13.06
N THR A 416 25.61 1.16 11.90
CA THR A 416 26.30 1.90 10.84
C THR A 416 25.57 1.80 9.50
N PHE A 417 25.72 2.82 8.66
CA PHE A 417 25.30 2.79 7.27
C PHE A 417 26.47 3.22 6.39
N GLN A 418 26.78 2.39 5.39
CA GLN A 418 27.78 2.69 4.38
C GLN A 418 27.19 2.41 3.00
N ALA A 419 27.30 3.41 2.12
CA ALA A 419 26.97 3.22 0.72
C ALA A 419 27.99 2.27 0.09
N VAL A 420 27.53 1.43 -0.83
CA VAL A 420 28.37 0.46 -1.55
C VAL A 420 28.38 0.75 -3.03
N GLN A 421 29.46 0.37 -3.73
CA GLN A 421 29.44 0.33 -5.19
C GLN A 421 28.63 -0.90 -5.63
N ALA A 422 27.41 -0.67 -6.10
CA ALA A 422 26.48 -1.73 -6.40
C ALA A 422 26.75 -2.38 -7.78
N HIS A 423 26.75 -3.70 -7.82
CA HIS A 423 26.85 -4.50 -9.04
C HIS A 423 26.02 -5.79 -8.93
N THR A 424 25.00 -5.93 -9.77
CA THR A 424 24.19 -7.16 -9.88
C THR A 424 23.48 -7.19 -11.23
N ILE A 425 23.23 -8.39 -11.76
CA ILE A 425 22.33 -8.60 -12.90
C ILE A 425 20.90 -8.10 -12.62
N ALA A 426 20.49 -8.05 -11.36
CA ALA A 426 19.15 -7.66 -10.95
C ALA A 426 19.02 -6.14 -10.93
N THR A 427 18.99 -5.55 -12.13
CA THR A 427 19.18 -4.09 -12.31
C THR A 427 18.18 -3.21 -11.55
N ALA A 428 16.96 -3.68 -11.29
CA ALA A 428 15.96 -2.95 -10.51
C ALA A 428 16.28 -2.82 -9.00
N ILE A 429 17.19 -3.65 -8.47
CA ILE A 429 17.71 -3.59 -7.10
C ILE A 429 19.22 -3.31 -7.04
N ASN A 430 19.83 -2.90 -8.16
CA ASN A 430 21.23 -2.48 -8.22
C ASN A 430 21.42 -1.07 -7.60
N ILE A 431 21.25 -0.96 -6.27
CA ILE A 431 21.22 0.29 -5.53
C ILE A 431 22.23 0.26 -4.39
N GLY A 432 23.22 1.15 -4.47
CA GLY A 432 24.31 1.27 -3.48
C GLY A 432 24.03 2.24 -2.32
N ASN A 433 23.11 3.18 -2.51
CA ASN A 433 22.75 4.21 -1.52
C ASN A 433 21.22 4.40 -1.48
N PRO A 434 20.48 3.56 -0.75
CA PRO A 434 19.02 3.58 -0.78
C PRO A 434 18.42 4.78 -0.03
N VAL A 435 17.66 5.60 -0.73
CA VAL A 435 17.04 6.84 -0.21
C VAL A 435 16.06 6.57 0.93
N SER A 436 15.35 5.43 0.90
CA SER A 436 14.37 5.08 1.94
C SER A 436 14.95 4.26 3.09
N PHE A 437 16.27 4.26 3.28
CA PHE A 437 16.94 3.52 4.36
C PHE A 437 16.33 3.79 5.76
N PRO A 438 16.13 5.04 6.21
CA PRO A 438 15.61 5.30 7.55
C PRO A 438 14.20 4.73 7.76
N ARG A 439 13.37 4.80 6.71
CA ARG A 439 11.99 4.29 6.72
C ARG A 439 11.96 2.76 6.79
N ALA A 440 12.76 2.10 5.96
CA ALA A 440 12.81 0.65 5.93
C ALA A 440 13.42 0.07 7.21
N ARG A 441 14.42 0.73 7.81
CA ARG A 441 14.93 0.36 9.14
C ARG A 441 13.81 0.35 10.18
N ALA A 442 13.04 1.44 10.27
CA ALA A 442 11.95 1.56 11.23
C ALA A 442 10.90 0.44 11.05
N VAL A 443 10.54 0.14 9.80
CA VAL A 443 9.61 -0.94 9.47
C VAL A 443 10.18 -2.32 9.80
N ILE A 444 11.44 -2.61 9.48
CA ILE A 444 12.05 -3.91 9.77
C ILE A 444 12.09 -4.13 11.28
N THR A 445 12.45 -3.12 12.07
CA THR A 445 12.39 -3.20 13.53
C THR A 445 10.95 -3.42 14.03
N ALA A 446 9.98 -2.63 13.56
CA ALA A 446 8.59 -2.68 14.03
C ALA A 446 7.86 -3.98 13.65
N THR A 447 8.26 -4.63 12.55
CA THR A 447 7.67 -5.90 12.09
C THR A 447 8.44 -7.12 12.56
N ASN A 448 9.50 -6.94 13.38
CA ASN A 448 10.47 -7.99 13.70
C ASN A 448 10.97 -8.70 12.42
N GLY A 449 11.14 -7.92 11.37
CA GLY A 449 11.57 -8.37 10.05
C GLY A 449 13.05 -8.72 10.02
N ILE A 450 13.48 -9.27 8.88
CA ILE A 450 14.85 -9.67 8.60
C ILE A 450 15.29 -9.08 7.28
N VAL A 451 16.58 -8.75 7.19
CA VAL A 451 17.24 -8.45 5.92
C VAL A 451 18.13 -9.62 5.56
N ALA A 452 18.00 -10.11 4.33
CA ALA A 452 18.85 -11.17 3.81
C ALA A 452 19.43 -10.76 2.46
N GLN A 453 20.46 -11.49 2.02
CA GLN A 453 21.03 -11.32 0.70
C GLN A 453 21.05 -12.64 -0.06
N VAL A 454 21.06 -12.54 -1.39
CA VAL A 454 21.20 -13.67 -2.31
C VAL A 454 22.18 -13.34 -3.43
N SER A 455 22.87 -14.34 -3.96
CA SER A 455 23.76 -14.17 -5.11
C SER A 455 22.99 -14.01 -6.42
N ASP A 456 23.68 -13.53 -7.46
CA ASP A 456 23.10 -13.43 -8.80
C ASP A 456 22.73 -14.81 -9.36
N ASP A 457 23.51 -15.86 -9.05
CA ASP A 457 23.21 -17.23 -9.45
C ASP A 457 21.93 -17.75 -8.78
N GLU A 458 21.76 -17.48 -7.48
CA GLU A 458 20.55 -17.85 -6.75
C GLU A 458 19.31 -17.12 -7.29
N ILE A 459 19.46 -15.85 -7.65
CA ILE A 459 18.43 -15.06 -8.32
C ILE A 459 18.04 -15.69 -9.66
N LEU A 460 19.01 -16.07 -10.50
CA LEU A 460 18.76 -16.69 -11.81
C LEU A 460 18.09 -18.05 -11.68
N LEU A 461 18.50 -18.87 -10.71
CA LEU A 461 17.90 -20.17 -10.44
C LEU A 461 16.44 -20.02 -9.99
N ALA A 462 16.16 -19.13 -9.04
CA ALA A 462 14.80 -18.85 -8.60
C ALA A 462 13.95 -18.32 -9.76
N LYS A 463 14.51 -17.42 -10.59
CA LYS A 463 13.84 -16.91 -11.78
C LYS A 463 13.47 -18.04 -12.75
N ALA A 464 14.40 -18.95 -13.04
CA ALA A 464 14.13 -20.07 -13.94
C ALA A 464 13.00 -20.98 -13.44
N VAL A 465 12.91 -21.21 -12.12
CA VAL A 465 11.82 -21.98 -11.51
C VAL A 465 10.49 -21.24 -11.66
N ILE A 466 10.45 -19.94 -11.37
CA ILE A 466 9.25 -19.09 -11.51
C ILE A 466 8.78 -19.02 -12.96
N ASP A 467 9.70 -18.85 -13.91
CA ASP A 467 9.41 -18.78 -15.34
C ASP A 467 8.85 -20.12 -15.83
N ARG A 468 9.46 -21.26 -15.46
CA ARG A 468 8.98 -22.61 -15.83
C ARG A 468 7.66 -22.99 -15.16
N ALA A 469 7.28 -22.32 -14.08
CA ALA A 469 5.98 -22.47 -13.45
C ALA A 469 4.86 -21.70 -14.19
N GLY A 470 5.20 -20.86 -15.18
CA GLY A 470 4.23 -20.15 -16.01
C GLY A 470 3.83 -18.76 -15.50
N LEU A 471 4.47 -18.25 -14.44
CA LEU A 471 4.22 -16.89 -13.94
C LEU A 471 5.12 -15.87 -14.65
N GLY A 472 6.44 -16.11 -14.60
CA GLY A 472 7.45 -15.26 -15.23
C GLY A 472 7.73 -13.94 -14.51
N CYS A 473 8.99 -13.58 -14.27
CA CYS A 473 9.33 -12.28 -13.65
C CYS A 473 10.68 -11.68 -14.06
N GLU A 474 10.90 -10.39 -13.78
CA GLU A 474 12.26 -9.79 -13.89
C GLU A 474 13.21 -10.39 -12.83
N PRO A 475 14.55 -10.37 -13.02
CA PRO A 475 15.50 -10.97 -12.07
C PRO A 475 15.35 -10.44 -10.63
N ALA A 476 15.17 -9.13 -10.47
CA ALA A 476 14.98 -8.55 -9.14
C ALA A 476 13.79 -9.16 -8.39
N SER A 477 12.70 -9.51 -9.08
CA SER A 477 11.53 -10.15 -8.46
C SER A 477 11.86 -11.50 -7.86
N ALA A 478 12.69 -12.30 -8.55
CA ALA A 478 13.06 -13.64 -8.13
C ALA A 478 13.91 -13.67 -6.85
N ALA A 479 14.53 -12.54 -6.48
CA ALA A 479 15.23 -12.41 -5.20
C ALA A 479 14.32 -12.72 -4.01
N SER A 480 13.00 -12.45 -4.09
CA SER A 480 12.06 -12.81 -3.02
C SER A 480 12.03 -14.32 -2.75
N VAL A 481 11.88 -15.14 -3.79
CA VAL A 481 11.83 -16.60 -3.68
C VAL A 481 13.20 -17.19 -3.35
N ALA A 482 14.28 -16.66 -3.95
CA ALA A 482 15.65 -17.05 -3.60
C ALA A 482 15.94 -16.79 -2.11
N GLY A 483 15.51 -15.62 -1.60
CA GLY A 483 15.70 -15.24 -0.20
C GLY A 483 14.91 -16.14 0.75
N VAL A 484 13.66 -16.47 0.43
CA VAL A 484 12.88 -17.44 1.22
C VAL A 484 13.57 -18.78 1.27
N ARG A 485 14.08 -19.30 0.13
CA ARG A 485 14.86 -20.54 0.10
C ARG A 485 16.04 -20.48 1.08
N GLN A 486 16.83 -19.41 1.04
CA GLN A 486 17.97 -19.27 1.96
C GLN A 486 17.55 -19.19 3.43
N LEU A 487 16.47 -18.47 3.72
CA LEU A 487 15.93 -18.37 5.09
C LEU A 487 15.37 -19.70 5.61
N VAL A 488 14.80 -20.54 4.74
CA VAL A 488 14.38 -21.91 5.09
C VAL A 488 15.60 -22.79 5.35
N LEU A 489 16.62 -22.75 4.48
CA LEU A 489 17.86 -23.51 4.67
C LEU A 489 18.60 -23.11 5.96
N ALA A 490 18.51 -21.84 6.36
CA ALA A 490 19.04 -21.33 7.62
C ALA A 490 18.15 -21.63 8.85
N GLY A 491 16.99 -22.28 8.68
CA GLY A 491 16.04 -22.60 9.75
C GLY A 491 15.30 -21.39 10.32
N THR A 492 15.38 -20.23 9.65
CA THR A 492 14.73 -18.99 10.08
C THR A 492 13.24 -18.97 9.72
N ILE A 493 12.89 -19.52 8.55
CA ILE A 493 11.50 -19.80 8.14
C ILE A 493 11.29 -21.30 8.24
N ARG A 494 10.24 -21.75 8.95
CA ARG A 494 9.92 -23.18 9.00
C ARG A 494 9.09 -23.60 7.77
N PRO A 495 9.19 -24.85 7.30
CA PRO A 495 8.44 -25.32 6.13
C PRO A 495 6.91 -25.15 6.24
N ASP A 496 6.35 -25.23 7.45
CA ASP A 496 4.92 -25.11 7.74
C ASP A 496 4.42 -23.66 7.88
N GLU A 497 5.32 -22.66 7.87
CA GLU A 497 4.91 -21.26 7.96
C GLU A 497 4.24 -20.76 6.67
N ARG A 498 3.29 -19.84 6.82
CA ARG A 498 2.60 -19.17 5.71
C ARG A 498 3.48 -18.05 5.18
N VAL A 499 3.82 -18.09 3.90
CA VAL A 499 4.75 -17.14 3.27
C VAL A 499 4.16 -16.53 2.01
N VAL A 500 4.30 -15.21 1.82
CA VAL A 500 4.02 -14.53 0.56
C VAL A 500 5.32 -14.01 -0.05
N CYS A 501 5.62 -14.35 -1.29
CA CYS A 501 6.70 -13.73 -2.07
C CYS A 501 6.13 -12.71 -3.07
N VAL A 502 6.69 -11.50 -3.09
CA VAL A 502 6.27 -10.43 -4.00
C VAL A 502 7.15 -10.39 -5.25
N LEU A 503 6.55 -10.61 -6.43
CA LEU A 503 7.22 -10.44 -7.72
C LEU A 503 6.96 -9.03 -8.25
N THR A 504 7.95 -8.15 -8.14
CA THR A 504 7.85 -6.71 -8.39
C THR A 504 7.62 -6.30 -9.84
N GLY A 505 8.02 -7.12 -10.80
CA GLY A 505 8.01 -6.78 -12.22
C GLY A 505 7.86 -7.99 -13.14
N ASN A 506 7.29 -7.73 -14.31
CA ASN A 506 6.96 -8.74 -15.31
C ASN A 506 8.23 -9.34 -15.98
N VAL A 507 8.12 -10.57 -16.49
CA VAL A 507 9.18 -11.20 -17.31
C VAL A 507 9.60 -10.35 -18.50
N LEU A 508 8.67 -9.59 -19.09
CA LEU A 508 8.92 -8.75 -20.27
C LEU A 508 9.76 -7.49 -19.97
N LYS A 509 10.07 -7.22 -18.69
CA LYS A 509 10.86 -6.05 -18.29
C LYS A 509 12.34 -6.21 -18.53
N ASP A 510 12.84 -7.43 -18.57
CA ASP A 510 14.26 -7.75 -18.76
C ASP A 510 14.43 -9.01 -19.62
N PRO A 511 14.18 -8.91 -20.94
CA PRO A 511 14.26 -10.05 -21.85
C PRO A 511 15.68 -10.64 -21.95
N ASP A 512 16.71 -9.81 -21.77
CA ASP A 512 18.12 -10.21 -21.83
C ASP A 512 18.49 -11.18 -20.70
N ALA A 513 17.75 -11.14 -19.58
CA ALA A 513 17.97 -12.06 -18.46
C ALA A 513 17.31 -13.44 -18.63
N ILE A 514 16.43 -13.63 -19.62
CA ILE A 514 15.73 -14.90 -19.84
C ILE A 514 16.72 -16.02 -20.25
N PRO A 515 17.62 -15.83 -21.25
CA PRO A 515 18.61 -16.84 -21.60
C PRO A 515 19.57 -17.14 -20.43
N LEU A 516 19.93 -16.14 -19.63
CA LEU A 516 20.81 -16.29 -18.47
C LEU A 516 20.18 -17.20 -17.41
N ALA A 517 18.89 -17.00 -17.09
CA ALA A 517 18.17 -17.83 -16.14
C ALA A 517 18.09 -19.29 -16.63
N ARG A 518 17.85 -19.49 -17.93
CA ARG A 518 17.83 -20.82 -18.53
C ARG A 518 19.20 -21.52 -18.41
N ALA A 519 20.29 -20.81 -18.72
CA ALA A 519 21.65 -21.35 -18.61
C ALA A 519 22.03 -21.71 -17.17
N ALA A 520 21.61 -20.89 -16.20
CA ALA A 520 21.81 -21.17 -14.77
C ALA A 520 21.10 -22.47 -14.35
N ALA A 521 19.85 -22.66 -14.76
CA ALA A 521 19.09 -23.88 -14.46
C ALA A 521 19.69 -25.14 -15.12
N GLU A 522 20.18 -25.02 -16.35
CA GLU A 522 20.87 -26.13 -17.04
C GLU A 522 22.18 -26.51 -16.34
N SER A 523 22.94 -25.52 -15.86
CA SER A 523 24.17 -25.73 -15.10
C SER A 523 23.92 -26.41 -13.75
N ALA A 524 22.90 -25.99 -13.02
CA ALA A 524 22.53 -26.60 -11.73
C ALA A 524 22.03 -28.05 -11.86
N ALA A 525 21.25 -28.35 -12.90
CA ALA A 525 20.83 -29.72 -13.17
C ALA A 525 22.03 -30.65 -13.48
N HIS A 526 23.05 -30.11 -14.17
CA HIS A 526 24.27 -30.86 -14.48
C HIS A 526 25.11 -31.14 -13.24
N SER A 527 25.22 -30.18 -12.31
CA SER A 527 25.96 -30.35 -11.07
C SER A 527 25.28 -31.34 -10.11
N GLU A 528 23.95 -31.30 -9.99
CA GLU A 528 23.18 -32.27 -9.19
C GLU A 528 23.27 -33.69 -9.76
N ALA A 529 23.18 -33.85 -11.09
CA ALA A 529 23.35 -35.14 -11.74
C ALA A 529 24.76 -35.70 -11.51
N THR A 530 25.79 -34.85 -11.61
CA THR A 530 27.18 -35.24 -11.35
C THR A 530 27.39 -35.64 -9.89
N ALA A 531 26.87 -34.86 -8.94
CA ALA A 531 26.96 -35.17 -7.51
C ALA A 531 26.22 -36.48 -7.15
N THR A 532 25.10 -36.77 -7.81
CA THR A 532 24.34 -38.01 -7.63
C THR A 532 25.13 -39.21 -8.16
N ILE A 533 25.71 -39.10 -9.36
CA ILE A 533 26.60 -40.14 -9.94
C ILE A 533 27.81 -40.42 -9.04
N TYR A 534 28.41 -39.38 -8.44
CA TYR A 534 29.53 -39.53 -7.51
C TYR A 534 29.13 -40.23 -6.20
N ARG A 535 27.94 -39.95 -5.65
CA ARG A 535 27.41 -40.65 -4.46
C ARG A 535 27.05 -42.11 -4.76
N GLU A 536 26.50 -42.40 -5.93
CA GLU A 536 26.12 -43.76 -6.34
C GLU A 536 27.33 -44.65 -6.68
N ARG A 537 28.48 -44.05 -7.04
CA ARG A 537 29.72 -44.78 -7.35
C ARG A 537 30.62 -45.05 -6.14
N GLY A 538 30.18 -44.75 -4.91
CA GLY A 538 30.86 -45.20 -3.68
C GLY A 538 32.23 -44.55 -3.42
N GLY A 539 32.41 -43.26 -3.75
CA GLY A 539 33.64 -42.54 -3.40
C GLY A 539 33.73 -42.29 -1.89
N ASP A 540 34.61 -43.02 -1.20
CA ASP A 540 34.98 -42.77 0.19
C ASP A 540 35.50 -41.33 0.35
N GLY A 541 35.01 -40.65 1.39
CA GLY A 541 35.33 -39.26 1.65
C GLY A 541 36.80 -39.07 1.99
N GLN A 542 37.54 -38.41 1.09
CA GLN A 542 38.61 -37.48 1.46
C GLN A 542 39.14 -36.61 0.30
N ASP A 543 38.84 -36.89 -0.97
CA ASP A 543 39.27 -36.04 -2.10
C ASP A 543 38.09 -35.66 -3.01
N ALA A 544 37.37 -34.60 -2.67
CA ALA A 544 36.54 -33.90 -3.65
C ALA A 544 37.47 -33.00 -4.49
N PRO A 545 37.47 -33.06 -5.83
CA PRO A 545 38.15 -32.02 -6.61
C PRO A 545 37.40 -30.70 -6.37
N ILE A 546 38.09 -29.78 -5.69
CA ILE A 546 37.65 -28.38 -5.57
C ILE A 546 37.53 -27.85 -7.00
N PRO A 547 36.38 -27.31 -7.44
CA PRO A 547 36.31 -26.68 -8.75
C PRO A 547 37.23 -25.46 -8.73
N GLU A 548 38.30 -25.48 -9.53
CA GLU A 548 39.12 -24.30 -9.77
C GLU A 548 38.21 -23.16 -10.25
N LYS A 549 38.30 -22.01 -9.58
CA LYS A 549 37.77 -20.74 -10.07
C LYS A 549 38.38 -20.49 -11.45
N ARG A 550 37.60 -20.65 -12.51
CA ARG A 550 37.96 -20.07 -13.81
C ARG A 550 37.89 -18.55 -13.64
N GLU A 551 39.06 -17.92 -13.60
CA GLU A 551 39.21 -16.49 -13.86
C GLU A 551 38.59 -16.18 -15.23
N MET A 552 37.50 -15.40 -15.21
CA MET A 552 36.86 -14.86 -16.40
C MET A 552 37.51 -13.52 -16.75
N ASP A 553 38.76 -13.57 -17.20
CA ASP A 553 39.44 -12.44 -17.81
C ASP A 553 39.77 -12.76 -19.28
N ALA A 554 38.80 -12.53 -20.18
CA ALA A 554 39.06 -12.21 -21.60
C ALA A 554 37.77 -11.70 -22.28
N PRO A 555 37.85 -10.70 -23.18
CA PRO A 555 36.70 -9.96 -23.69
C PRO A 555 35.97 -10.72 -24.80
N PHE A 556 34.64 -10.66 -24.78
CA PHE A 556 33.79 -11.12 -25.88
C PHE A 556 34.09 -10.35 -27.17
N ALA A 557 34.77 -10.99 -28.11
CA ALA A 557 34.84 -10.54 -29.48
C ALA A 557 33.47 -10.73 -30.15
N ARG A 558 32.96 -9.66 -30.75
CA ARG A 558 31.77 -9.68 -31.61
C ARG A 558 32.14 -10.38 -32.92
N GLU A 559 31.54 -11.52 -33.21
CA GLU A 559 31.46 -12.03 -34.58
C GLU A 559 30.22 -11.44 -35.26
N GLU A 560 30.48 -10.61 -36.27
CA GLU A 560 29.51 -10.18 -37.27
C GLU A 560 29.08 -11.38 -38.12
N VAL A 561 27.79 -11.66 -38.17
CA VAL A 561 27.21 -12.51 -39.22
C VAL A 561 26.71 -11.59 -40.33
N ARG A 562 27.31 -11.74 -41.51
CA ARG A 562 26.95 -11.10 -42.78
C ARG A 562 25.58 -11.55 -43.29
#